data_AF-A0A358IVS9-F1
#
_entry.id   AF-A0A358IVS9-F1
#
_cell.length_a   1.000
_cell.length_b   1.000
_cell.length_c   1.000
_cell.angle_alpha   90.00
_cell.angle_beta   90.00
_cell.angle_gamma   90.00
#
_symmetry.space_group_name_H-M   'P 1'
#
loop_
_entity.id
_entity.type
_entity.pdbx_description
1 polymer ?
#
loop_
_entity_poly.entity_id
_entity_poly.type
_entity_poly.pdbx_seq_one_letter_code
_entity_poly.pdbx_strand_id
1 'polypeptide(L)'
;SYGVASAAYNYFGKSLDQLTPDEAAFLGALPKGPTNYHPKRYPAAALGRRNWVLGEMADNKWLSEEQLKTALARPLNTRSAPRRAEYADADFFVEEARRRAIALFGQEEVNRGGYYLRTTLDPQLQSAARDALMRGLEDYDRRHGWRGAWGTTDFAEGWQAEAQKRTSPPERRSWQAAAVESVSGGTIRVRTAKDDQAGPLRAADVTWSNAGRRPLKRG
;
A
#
# COMPACT_ATOMS: atom_id res chain seq x y z
N SER A 1 -12.64 -4.70 -11.13
CA SER A 1 -13.99 -4.49 -10.58
C SER A 1 -14.96 -5.27 -11.43
N TYR A 2 -15.71 -6.21 -10.84
CA TYR A 2 -16.83 -6.87 -11.53
C TYR A 2 -18.10 -6.11 -11.15
N GLY A 3 -18.82 -5.59 -12.15
CA GLY A 3 -20.03 -4.77 -11.97
C GLY A 3 -19.80 -3.26 -11.94
N VAL A 4 -20.76 -2.52 -12.50
CA VAL A 4 -20.75 -1.05 -12.65
C VAL A 4 -20.74 -0.32 -11.29
N ALA A 5 -21.47 -0.82 -10.29
CA ALA A 5 -21.46 -0.27 -8.93
C ALA A 5 -20.07 -0.38 -8.27
N SER A 6 -19.41 -1.53 -8.39
CA SER A 6 -18.03 -1.72 -7.90
C SER A 6 -17.05 -0.80 -8.63
N ALA A 7 -17.23 -0.59 -9.93
CA ALA A 7 -16.39 0.33 -10.70
C ALA A 7 -16.59 1.79 -10.28
N ALA A 8 -17.84 2.23 -10.04
CA ALA A 8 -18.16 3.56 -9.53
C ALA A 8 -17.47 3.85 -8.20
N TYR A 9 -17.56 2.90 -7.26
CA TYR A 9 -16.88 3.02 -5.98
C TYR A 9 -15.36 2.99 -6.13
N ASN A 10 -14.81 2.11 -6.97
CA ASN A 10 -13.36 1.97 -7.11
C ASN A 10 -12.71 3.16 -7.84
N TYR A 11 -13.35 3.73 -8.85
CA TYR A 11 -12.77 4.87 -9.59
C TYR A 11 -13.14 6.23 -9.00
N PHE A 12 -14.29 6.37 -8.34
CA PHE A 12 -14.79 7.68 -7.90
C PHE A 12 -15.18 7.70 -6.41
N GLY A 13 -15.30 6.55 -5.74
CA GLY A 13 -15.73 6.47 -4.34
C GLY A 13 -17.18 6.93 -4.14
N LYS A 14 -18.02 6.74 -5.16
CA LYS A 14 -19.40 7.21 -5.23
C LYS A 14 -20.36 6.04 -5.48
N SER A 15 -21.60 6.19 -5.05
CA SER A 15 -22.71 5.35 -5.50
C SER A 15 -23.16 5.76 -6.91
N LEU A 16 -23.92 4.90 -7.59
CA LEU A 16 -24.30 5.12 -9.00
C LEU A 16 -25.15 6.38 -9.21
N ASP A 17 -26.01 6.70 -8.25
CA ASP A 17 -26.88 7.88 -8.20
C ASP A 17 -26.09 9.20 -7.98
N GLN A 18 -24.84 9.12 -7.54
CA GLN A 18 -23.98 10.28 -7.28
C GLN A 18 -23.01 10.58 -8.43
N LEU A 19 -23.03 9.77 -9.49
CA LEU A 19 -22.12 9.93 -10.63
C LEU A 19 -22.52 11.13 -11.49
N THR A 20 -21.53 11.92 -11.88
CA THR A 20 -21.73 12.95 -12.90
C THR A 20 -21.72 12.33 -14.31
N PRO A 21 -22.27 13.00 -15.33
CA PRO A 21 -22.29 12.48 -16.70
C PRO A 21 -20.92 12.05 -17.24
N ASP A 22 -19.85 12.80 -16.93
CA ASP A 22 -18.48 12.48 -17.32
C ASP A 22 -17.92 11.22 -16.62
N GLU A 23 -18.30 10.98 -15.36
CA GLU A 23 -17.91 9.78 -14.61
C GLU A 23 -18.68 8.56 -15.12
N ALA A 24 -19.98 8.70 -15.39
CA ALA A 24 -20.82 7.66 -15.98
C ALA A 24 -20.33 7.27 -17.39
N ALA A 25 -19.99 8.26 -18.23
CA ALA A 25 -19.42 8.04 -19.56
C ALA A 25 -18.10 7.27 -19.50
N PHE A 26 -17.25 7.56 -18.50
CA PHE A 26 -16.01 6.80 -18.29
C PHE A 26 -16.29 5.35 -17.91
N LEU A 27 -17.24 5.08 -17.00
CA LEU A 27 -17.62 3.71 -16.66
C LEU A 27 -18.19 2.95 -17.86
N GLY A 28 -18.99 3.62 -18.69
CA GLY A 28 -19.52 3.07 -19.96
C GLY A 28 -18.45 2.77 -21.01
N ALA A 29 -17.27 3.39 -20.92
CA ALA A 29 -16.15 3.13 -21.81
C ALA A 29 -15.38 1.84 -21.47
N LEU A 30 -15.43 1.37 -20.22
CA LEU A 30 -14.61 0.26 -19.71
C LEU A 30 -14.91 -1.13 -20.33
N PRO A 31 -16.16 -1.51 -20.68
CA PRO A 31 -16.45 -2.85 -21.21
C PRO A 31 -15.67 -3.21 -22.48
N LYS A 32 -15.36 -2.23 -23.34
CA LYS A 32 -14.60 -2.46 -24.59
C LYS A 32 -13.13 -2.80 -24.35
N GLY A 33 -12.57 -2.48 -23.19
CA GLY A 33 -11.15 -2.69 -22.92
C GLY A 33 -10.71 -2.03 -21.62
N PRO A 34 -10.96 -2.65 -20.45
CA PRO A 34 -10.65 -2.04 -19.16
C PRO A 34 -9.15 -1.80 -18.96
N THR A 35 -8.29 -2.62 -19.60
CA THR A 35 -6.83 -2.46 -19.61
C THR A 35 -6.36 -1.31 -20.49
N ASN A 36 -7.01 -1.09 -21.65
CA ASN A 36 -6.62 -0.08 -22.64
C ASN A 36 -6.99 1.34 -22.19
N TYR A 37 -7.98 1.49 -21.31
CA TYR A 37 -8.47 2.77 -20.81
C TYR A 37 -8.14 2.99 -19.33
N HIS A 38 -7.08 2.36 -18.83
CA HIS A 38 -6.68 2.52 -17.44
C HIS A 38 -6.23 3.98 -17.17
N PRO A 39 -6.91 4.74 -16.31
CA PRO A 39 -6.82 6.20 -16.23
C PRO A 39 -5.45 6.70 -15.75
N LYS A 40 -4.70 5.87 -15.01
CA LYS A 40 -3.33 6.18 -14.60
C LYS A 40 -2.25 5.73 -15.59
N ARG A 41 -2.52 4.68 -16.36
CA ARG A 41 -1.51 4.06 -17.24
C ARG A 41 -1.60 4.66 -18.65
N TYR A 42 -2.82 5.01 -19.07
CA TYR A 42 -3.15 5.54 -20.39
C TYR A 42 -4.15 6.71 -20.27
N PRO A 43 -3.76 7.84 -19.61
CA PRO A 43 -4.68 8.94 -19.31
C PRO A 43 -5.32 9.56 -20.57
N ALA A 44 -4.53 9.78 -21.63
CA ALA A 44 -5.03 10.35 -22.88
C ALA A 44 -6.06 9.42 -23.57
N ALA A 45 -5.81 8.11 -23.59
CA ALA A 45 -6.73 7.13 -24.16
C ALA A 45 -8.03 7.03 -23.36
N ALA A 46 -7.93 7.05 -22.02
CA ALA A 46 -9.08 7.06 -21.13
C ALA A 46 -9.95 8.32 -21.33
N LEU A 47 -9.32 9.49 -21.42
CA LEU A 47 -10.00 10.76 -21.64
C LEU A 47 -10.69 10.81 -23.01
N GLY A 48 -9.98 10.42 -24.08
CA GLY A 48 -10.53 10.38 -25.43
C GLY A 48 -11.73 9.44 -25.52
N ARG A 49 -11.66 8.26 -24.88
CA ARG A 49 -12.77 7.31 -24.90
C ARG A 49 -13.98 7.79 -24.11
N ARG A 50 -13.78 8.40 -22.93
CA ARG A 50 -14.85 9.07 -22.17
C ARG A 50 -15.55 10.15 -23.02
N ASN A 51 -14.76 11.00 -23.70
CA ASN A 51 -15.31 12.09 -24.52
C ASN A 51 -16.12 11.56 -25.70
N TRP A 52 -15.68 10.47 -26.32
CA TRP A 52 -16.47 9.80 -27.36
C TRP A 52 -17.83 9.31 -26.81
N VAL A 53 -17.85 8.68 -25.63
CA VAL A 53 -19.12 8.24 -25.00
C VAL A 53 -20.02 9.45 -24.66
N LEU A 54 -19.45 10.57 -24.21
CA LEU A 54 -20.22 11.80 -23.98
C LEU A 54 -20.89 12.33 -25.25
N GLY A 55 -20.19 12.28 -26.39
CA GLY A 55 -20.77 12.62 -27.70
C GLY A 55 -21.96 11.72 -28.04
N GLU A 56 -21.78 10.40 -27.92
CA GLU A 56 -22.87 9.44 -28.15
C GLU A 56 -24.07 9.68 -27.21
N MET A 57 -23.83 10.03 -25.94
CA MET A 57 -24.90 10.38 -25.01
C MET A 57 -25.69 11.61 -25.46
N ALA A 58 -25.03 12.63 -25.99
CA ALA A 58 -25.68 13.82 -26.53
C ALA A 58 -26.46 13.52 -27.82
N ASP A 59 -25.87 12.75 -28.75
CA ASP A 59 -26.52 12.34 -30.01
C ASP A 59 -27.79 11.53 -29.76
N ASN A 60 -27.78 10.71 -28.70
CA ASN A 60 -28.94 9.94 -28.24
C ASN A 60 -29.86 10.71 -27.28
N LYS A 61 -29.68 12.03 -27.13
CA LYS A 61 -30.51 12.94 -26.31
C LYS A 61 -30.54 12.66 -24.80
N TRP A 62 -29.51 11.99 -24.27
CA TRP A 62 -29.32 11.82 -22.82
C TRP A 62 -28.68 13.04 -22.17
N LEU A 63 -28.03 13.90 -22.94
CA LEU A 63 -27.43 15.16 -22.51
C LEU A 63 -27.84 16.29 -23.45
N SER A 64 -28.05 17.50 -22.92
CA SER A 64 -28.12 18.73 -23.72
C SER A 64 -26.73 19.15 -24.21
N GLU A 65 -26.67 20.05 -25.19
CA GLU A 65 -25.40 20.61 -25.67
C GLU A 65 -24.61 21.33 -24.56
N GLU A 66 -25.30 22.04 -23.66
CA GLU A 66 -24.68 22.71 -22.52
C GLU A 66 -24.12 21.68 -21.51
N GLN A 67 -24.83 20.58 -21.28
CA GLN A 67 -24.36 19.51 -20.41
C GLN A 67 -23.16 18.78 -21.02
N LEU A 68 -23.18 18.53 -22.33
CA LEU A 68 -22.05 17.95 -23.06
C LEU A 68 -20.80 18.84 -22.94
N LYS A 69 -20.94 20.14 -23.22
CA LYS A 69 -19.82 21.09 -23.12
C LYS A 69 -19.25 21.14 -21.70
N THR A 70 -20.13 21.14 -20.71
CA THR A 70 -19.75 21.11 -19.29
C THR A 70 -18.99 19.82 -18.94
N ALA A 71 -19.50 18.66 -19.38
CA ALA A 71 -18.89 17.36 -19.11
C ALA A 71 -17.52 17.18 -19.80
N LEU A 72 -17.38 17.67 -21.04
CA LEU A 72 -16.12 17.63 -21.78
C LEU A 72 -15.02 18.49 -21.13
N ALA A 73 -15.39 19.62 -20.54
CA ALA A 73 -14.47 20.52 -19.84
C ALA A 73 -13.95 19.96 -18.51
N ARG A 74 -14.61 18.94 -17.93
CA ARG A 74 -14.20 18.35 -16.66
C ARG A 74 -12.97 17.45 -16.84
N PRO A 75 -11.95 17.54 -15.96
CA PRO A 75 -10.84 16.61 -15.97
C PRO A 75 -11.30 15.21 -15.54
N LEU A 76 -10.67 14.16 -16.09
CA LEU A 76 -10.93 12.77 -15.67
C LEU A 76 -10.18 12.47 -14.37
N ASN A 77 -10.73 12.91 -13.25
CA ASN A 77 -10.19 12.68 -11.93
C ASN A 77 -10.66 11.33 -11.38
N THR A 78 -9.85 10.30 -11.57
CA THR A 78 -10.07 9.01 -10.90
C THR A 78 -9.29 8.97 -9.60
N ARG A 79 -9.94 8.45 -8.55
CA ARG A 79 -9.26 8.13 -7.31
C ARG A 79 -8.37 6.93 -7.57
N SER A 80 -7.27 6.83 -6.82
CA SER A 80 -6.70 5.51 -6.58
C SER A 80 -7.83 4.67 -6.04
N ALA A 81 -8.04 3.44 -6.57
CA ALA A 81 -8.92 2.47 -5.93
C ALA A 81 -8.70 2.60 -4.44
N PRO A 82 -9.77 2.84 -3.64
CA PRO A 82 -9.60 3.06 -2.21
C PRO A 82 -8.69 1.92 -1.76
N ARG A 83 -7.46 2.27 -1.33
CA ARG A 83 -6.57 1.30 -0.70
C ARG A 83 -7.47 0.70 0.35
N ARG A 84 -7.87 -0.57 0.20
CA ARG A 84 -8.87 -1.26 1.05
C ARG A 84 -8.80 -0.60 2.41
N ALA A 85 -9.81 0.24 2.68
CA ALA A 85 -9.71 1.41 3.55
C ALA A 85 -8.86 1.12 4.80
N GLU A 86 -7.84 1.93 5.09
CA GLU A 86 -7.43 2.31 6.45
C GLU A 86 -7.12 1.20 7.49
N TYR A 87 -7.13 -0.07 7.12
CA TYR A 87 -6.73 -1.19 7.96
C TYR A 87 -5.22 -1.38 7.87
N ALA A 88 -4.45 -0.32 8.16
CA ALA A 88 -2.99 -0.31 7.99
C ALA A 88 -2.28 -1.48 8.70
N ASP A 89 -2.96 -2.12 9.67
CA ASP A 89 -2.41 -3.09 10.60
C ASP A 89 -3.28 -4.35 10.76
N ALA A 90 -4.29 -4.54 9.91
CA ALA A 90 -5.28 -5.62 10.06
C ALA A 90 -5.22 -6.70 8.97
N ASP A 91 -4.13 -6.79 8.20
CA ASP A 91 -4.00 -7.76 7.11
C ASP A 91 -4.30 -9.19 7.55
N PHE A 92 -3.79 -9.60 8.73
CA PHE A 92 -4.08 -10.91 9.32
C PHE A 92 -5.56 -11.10 9.68
N PHE A 93 -6.20 -10.07 10.26
CA PHE A 93 -7.61 -10.15 10.63
C PHE A 93 -8.50 -10.24 9.38
N VAL A 94 -8.20 -9.45 8.35
CA VAL A 94 -8.92 -9.45 7.09
C VAL A 94 -8.80 -10.80 6.39
N GLU A 95 -7.59 -11.39 6.38
CA GLU A 95 -7.38 -12.73 5.84
C GLU A 95 -8.13 -13.80 6.64
N GLU A 96 -8.16 -13.70 7.96
CA GLU A 96 -8.93 -14.62 8.81
C GLU A 96 -10.45 -14.48 8.58
N ALA A 97 -10.96 -13.24 8.47
CA ALA A 97 -12.36 -12.99 8.12
C ALA A 97 -12.71 -13.59 6.75
N ARG A 98 -11.80 -13.47 5.77
CA ARG A 98 -11.95 -14.09 4.44
C ARG A 98 -12.00 -15.62 4.55
N ARG A 99 -11.07 -16.24 5.29
CA ARG A 99 -11.04 -17.69 5.51
C ARG A 99 -12.32 -18.21 6.14
N ARG A 100 -12.82 -17.52 7.17
CA ARG A 100 -14.10 -17.87 7.81
C ARG A 100 -15.28 -17.75 6.86
N ALA A 101 -15.33 -16.68 6.07
CA ALA A 101 -16.38 -16.53 5.06
C ALA A 101 -16.34 -17.67 4.03
N ILE A 102 -15.15 -18.07 3.58
CA ILE A 102 -14.98 -19.19 2.64
C ILE A 102 -15.43 -20.51 3.26
N ALA A 103 -15.13 -20.73 4.53
CA ALA A 103 -15.58 -21.92 5.25
C ALA A 103 -17.11 -21.98 5.36
N LEU A 104 -17.79 -20.83 5.46
CA LEU A 104 -19.25 -20.74 5.60
C LEU A 104 -20.00 -20.78 4.26
N PHE A 105 -19.49 -20.07 3.25
CA PHE A 105 -20.22 -19.82 2.00
C PHE A 105 -19.58 -20.48 0.77
N GLY A 106 -18.36 -21.00 0.90
CA GLY A 106 -17.59 -21.54 -0.23
C GLY A 106 -16.80 -20.46 -0.97
N GLN A 107 -15.70 -20.89 -1.60
CA GLN A 107 -14.72 -19.97 -2.20
C GLN A 107 -15.27 -19.19 -3.41
N GLU A 108 -16.06 -19.84 -4.27
CA GLU A 108 -16.63 -19.17 -5.45
C GLU A 108 -17.61 -18.07 -5.04
N GLU A 109 -18.48 -18.38 -4.08
CA GLU A 109 -19.53 -17.49 -3.59
C GLU A 109 -18.92 -16.26 -2.92
N VAL A 110 -17.92 -16.44 -2.05
CA VAL A 110 -17.22 -15.31 -1.42
C VAL A 110 -16.53 -14.40 -2.45
N ASN A 111 -15.99 -14.97 -3.52
CA ASN A 111 -15.26 -14.20 -4.53
C ASN A 111 -16.16 -13.50 -5.55
N ARG A 112 -17.31 -14.10 -5.89
CA ARG A 112 -18.21 -13.60 -6.94
C ARG A 112 -19.47 -12.94 -6.42
N GLY A 113 -19.90 -13.28 -5.21
CA GLY A 113 -21.18 -12.86 -4.62
C GLY A 113 -21.23 -11.38 -4.21
N GLY A 114 -20.10 -10.67 -4.23
CA GLY A 114 -20.08 -9.22 -3.94
C GLY A 114 -20.46 -8.86 -2.51
N TYR A 115 -20.24 -9.79 -1.56
CA TYR A 115 -20.62 -9.61 -0.16
C TYR A 115 -19.92 -8.44 0.51
N TYR A 116 -20.67 -7.73 1.36
CA TYR A 116 -20.13 -6.78 2.33
C TYR A 116 -20.00 -7.47 3.70
N LEU A 117 -18.77 -7.62 4.19
CA LEU A 117 -18.51 -8.23 5.49
C LEU A 117 -18.39 -7.15 6.56
N ARG A 118 -19.34 -7.11 7.49
CA ARG A 118 -19.22 -6.32 8.72
C ARG A 118 -18.58 -7.19 9.80
N THR A 119 -17.50 -6.70 10.39
CA THR A 119 -16.73 -7.43 11.40
C THR A 119 -16.73 -6.69 12.72
N THR A 120 -16.23 -7.32 13.77
CA THR A 120 -16.03 -6.73 15.10
C THR A 120 -14.67 -6.03 15.24
N LEU A 121 -13.93 -5.86 14.14
CA LEU A 121 -12.60 -5.24 14.17
C LEU A 121 -12.71 -3.79 14.62
N ASP A 122 -12.01 -3.46 15.69
CA ASP A 122 -11.69 -2.09 16.08
C ASP A 122 -10.30 -1.73 15.54
N PRO A 123 -10.16 -0.78 14.59
CA PRO A 123 -8.87 -0.44 14.01
C PRO A 123 -7.86 0.11 15.02
N GLN A 124 -8.31 0.86 16.04
CA GLN A 124 -7.42 1.46 17.03
C GLN A 124 -6.84 0.37 17.95
N LEU A 125 -7.69 -0.55 18.42
CA LEU A 125 -7.25 -1.69 19.22
C LEU A 125 -6.33 -2.62 18.42
N GLN A 126 -6.62 -2.83 17.13
CA GLN A 126 -5.78 -3.66 16.26
C GLN A 126 -4.36 -3.09 16.11
N SER A 127 -4.23 -1.79 15.86
CA SER A 127 -2.93 -1.11 15.80
C SER A 127 -2.19 -1.21 17.14
N ALA A 128 -2.87 -0.96 18.26
CA ALA A 128 -2.29 -1.07 19.59
C ALA A 128 -1.81 -2.49 19.91
N ALA A 129 -2.60 -3.51 19.54
CA ALA A 129 -2.25 -4.92 19.74
C ALA A 129 -1.02 -5.33 18.93
N ARG A 130 -0.93 -4.92 17.66
CA ARG A 130 0.26 -5.14 16.83
C ARG A 130 1.49 -4.50 17.46
N ASP A 131 1.38 -3.24 17.89
CA ASP A 131 2.51 -2.52 18.45
C ASP A 131 2.98 -3.14 19.78
N ALA A 132 2.05 -3.57 20.64
CA ALA A 132 2.35 -4.29 21.86
C ALA A 132 3.07 -5.63 21.59
N LEU A 133 2.56 -6.43 20.66
CA LEU A 133 3.18 -7.70 20.26
C LEU A 133 4.61 -7.48 19.75
N MET A 134 4.77 -6.56 18.80
CA MET A 134 6.07 -6.32 18.18
C MET A 134 7.08 -5.76 19.19
N ARG A 135 6.66 -4.88 20.12
CA ARG A 135 7.52 -4.43 21.22
C ARG A 135 7.95 -5.60 22.11
N GLY A 136 7.03 -6.48 22.49
CA GLY A 136 7.35 -7.65 23.30
C GLY A 136 8.33 -8.61 22.62
N LEU A 137 8.19 -8.82 21.30
CA LEU A 137 9.11 -9.62 20.49
C LEU A 137 10.49 -8.98 20.39
N GLU A 138 10.56 -7.66 20.19
CA GLU A 138 11.82 -6.92 20.17
C GLU A 138 12.52 -6.96 21.53
N ASP A 139 11.80 -6.73 22.62
CA ASP A 139 12.36 -6.81 23.97
C ASP A 139 12.87 -8.21 24.28
N TYR A 140 12.15 -9.25 23.84
CA TYR A 140 12.60 -10.64 23.94
C TYR A 140 13.87 -10.87 23.12
N ASP A 141 13.90 -10.48 21.84
CA ASP A 141 15.07 -10.64 20.96
C ASP A 141 16.31 -9.93 21.55
N ARG A 142 16.12 -8.71 22.05
CA ARG A 142 17.19 -7.91 22.67
C ARG A 142 17.76 -8.56 23.92
N ARG A 143 16.94 -9.23 24.74
CA ARG A 143 17.42 -10.00 25.92
C ARG A 143 18.26 -11.23 25.56
N HIS A 144 18.15 -11.72 24.32
CA HIS A 144 18.93 -12.88 23.84
C HIS A 144 20.18 -12.47 23.05
N GLY A 145 20.44 -11.16 22.96
CA GLY A 145 21.65 -10.61 22.33
C GLY A 145 21.59 -10.58 20.81
N TRP A 146 22.61 -9.97 20.22
CA TRP A 146 22.69 -9.75 18.78
C TRP A 146 22.96 -11.05 17.99
N ARG A 147 22.17 -11.25 16.92
CA ARG A 147 22.24 -12.44 16.06
C ARG A 147 23.25 -12.33 14.92
N GLY A 148 23.73 -11.13 14.63
CA GLY A 148 24.59 -10.82 13.47
C GLY A 148 23.89 -9.97 12.42
N ALA A 149 24.68 -9.29 11.58
CA ALA A 149 24.16 -8.48 10.49
C ALA A 149 23.55 -9.36 9.38
N TRP A 150 22.63 -8.79 8.59
CA TRP A 150 22.03 -9.47 7.44
C TRP A 150 23.00 -9.69 6.27
N GLY A 151 24.15 -9.03 6.30
CA GLY A 151 25.23 -9.07 5.34
C GLY A 151 26.38 -8.16 5.78
N THR A 152 27.39 -8.03 4.93
CA THR A 152 28.52 -7.12 5.12
C THR A 152 28.80 -6.36 3.82
N THR A 153 29.23 -5.11 3.91
CA THR A 153 29.65 -4.28 2.78
C THR A 153 30.99 -3.60 3.02
N ASP A 154 31.73 -3.37 1.95
CA ASP A 154 32.92 -2.52 1.88
C ASP A 154 32.57 -1.07 1.49
N PHE A 155 31.28 -0.74 1.34
CA PHE A 155 30.74 0.52 0.84
C PHE A 155 31.05 0.80 -0.63
N ALA A 156 31.31 -0.23 -1.44
CA ALA A 156 31.43 -0.10 -2.90
C ALA A 156 30.10 0.34 -3.55
N GLU A 157 30.20 0.85 -4.78
CA GLU A 157 29.03 1.27 -5.55
C GLU A 157 27.99 0.15 -5.65
N GLY A 158 26.73 0.46 -5.33
CA GLY A 158 25.61 -0.49 -5.35
C GLY A 158 25.33 -1.21 -4.02
N TRP A 159 26.09 -0.98 -2.95
CA TRP A 159 25.81 -1.59 -1.64
C TRP A 159 24.42 -1.23 -1.11
N GLN A 160 23.93 0.00 -1.36
CA GLN A 160 22.59 0.42 -0.94
C GLN A 160 21.51 -0.42 -1.59
N ALA A 161 21.65 -0.72 -2.90
CA ALA A 161 20.68 -1.52 -3.64
C ALA A 161 20.64 -2.95 -3.08
N GLU A 162 21.78 -3.53 -2.72
CA GLU A 162 21.85 -4.84 -2.07
C GLU A 162 21.20 -4.82 -0.68
N ALA A 163 21.51 -3.82 0.14
CA ALA A 163 20.93 -3.67 1.48
C ALA A 163 19.40 -3.52 1.44
N GLN A 164 18.86 -2.84 0.42
CA GLN A 164 17.42 -2.64 0.24
C GLN A 164 16.67 -3.88 -0.29
N LYS A 165 17.37 -4.92 -0.79
CA LYS A 165 16.72 -6.20 -1.15
C LYS A 165 16.12 -6.90 0.08
N ARG A 166 16.67 -6.65 1.27
CA ARG A 166 16.14 -7.17 2.54
C ARG A 166 14.89 -6.39 2.91
N THR A 167 13.76 -7.10 3.02
CA THR A 167 12.49 -6.48 3.39
C THR A 167 12.39 -6.36 4.90
N SER A 168 12.19 -5.12 5.40
CA SER A 168 11.82 -4.89 6.80
C SER A 168 10.47 -5.56 7.10
N PRO A 169 10.23 -6.02 8.34
CA PRO A 169 8.92 -6.53 8.72
C PRO A 169 7.81 -5.53 8.36
N PRO A 170 6.68 -5.97 7.76
CA PRO A 170 5.61 -5.07 7.34
C PRO A 170 4.99 -4.29 8.51
N GLU A 171 5.15 -4.76 9.74
CA GLU A 171 4.75 -4.12 11.01
C GLU A 171 5.71 -2.99 11.44
N ARG A 172 6.87 -2.88 10.79
CA ARG A 172 7.92 -1.88 11.08
C ARG A 172 8.31 -1.11 9.82
N ARG A 173 7.32 -0.42 9.26
CA ARG A 173 7.46 0.37 8.02
C ARG A 173 8.46 1.53 8.13
N SER A 174 8.76 1.97 9.35
CA SER A 174 9.76 3.01 9.62
C SER A 174 11.20 2.50 9.67
N TRP A 175 11.41 1.18 9.72
CA TRP A 175 12.76 0.62 9.77
C TRP A 175 13.46 0.74 8.42
N GLN A 176 14.75 1.05 8.48
CA GLN A 176 15.60 1.24 7.32
C GLN A 176 16.85 0.39 7.46
N ALA A 177 17.30 -0.21 6.36
CA ALA A 177 18.59 -0.90 6.34
C ALA A 177 19.71 0.12 6.52
N ALA A 178 20.73 -0.24 7.31
CA ALA A 178 21.91 0.56 7.55
C ALA A 178 23.15 -0.34 7.66
N ALA A 179 24.29 0.18 7.25
CA ALA A 179 25.59 -0.48 7.37
C ALA A 179 26.45 0.21 8.44
N VAL A 180 27.31 -0.56 9.12
CA VAL A 180 28.20 -0.02 10.15
C VAL A 180 29.46 0.52 9.47
N GLU A 181 29.59 1.85 9.43
CA GLU A 181 30.71 2.55 8.80
C GLU A 181 31.98 2.44 9.64
N SER A 182 31.85 2.61 10.97
CA SER A 182 32.96 2.48 11.90
C SER A 182 32.51 2.13 13.32
N VAL A 183 33.41 1.47 14.05
CA VAL A 183 33.30 1.20 15.48
C VAL A 183 34.61 1.67 16.12
N SER A 184 34.58 2.80 16.84
CA SER A 184 35.78 3.39 17.45
C SER A 184 35.43 4.14 18.73
N GLY A 185 36.24 3.98 19.79
CA GLY A 185 36.07 4.70 21.05
C GLY A 185 34.69 4.52 21.72
N GLY A 186 34.05 3.36 21.55
CA GLY A 186 32.69 3.10 22.05
C GLY A 186 31.56 3.76 21.24
N THR A 187 31.88 4.48 20.15
CA THR A 187 30.92 5.07 19.23
C THR A 187 30.78 4.19 17.99
N ILE A 188 29.53 3.90 17.62
CA ILE A 188 29.19 3.18 16.39
C ILE A 188 28.57 4.18 15.42
N ARG A 189 29.16 4.32 14.23
CA ARG A 189 28.58 5.13 13.16
C ARG A 189 27.94 4.23 12.13
N VAL A 190 26.73 4.58 11.73
CA VAL A 190 25.99 3.88 10.69
C VAL A 190 25.68 4.81 9.54
N ARG A 191 25.50 4.22 8.36
CA ARG A 191 25.05 4.89 7.14
C ARG A 191 23.80 4.19 6.64
N THR A 192 22.73 4.93 6.40
CA THR A 192 21.45 4.39 5.94
C THR A 192 21.47 4.10 4.45
N ALA A 193 20.89 2.98 4.04
CA ALA A 193 20.88 2.56 2.65
C ALA A 193 19.89 3.37 1.78
N LYS A 194 18.86 3.97 2.38
CA LYS A 194 17.77 4.62 1.62
C LYS A 194 18.11 6.05 1.21
N ASP A 195 18.72 6.81 2.12
CA ASP A 195 18.93 8.25 2.03
C ASP A 195 20.39 8.66 2.27
N ASP A 196 21.30 7.68 2.39
CA ASP A 196 22.74 7.87 2.55
C ASP A 196 23.12 8.79 3.73
N GLN A 197 22.30 8.81 4.77
CA GLN A 197 22.56 9.59 5.97
C GLN A 197 23.49 8.85 6.91
N ALA A 198 24.55 9.51 7.35
CA ALA A 198 25.51 8.97 8.31
C ALA A 198 25.33 9.61 9.69
N GLY A 199 25.28 8.78 10.73
CA GLY A 199 25.09 9.25 12.10
C GLY A 199 25.58 8.26 13.16
N PRO A 200 25.85 8.74 14.39
CA PRO A 200 26.18 7.87 15.51
C PRO A 200 24.93 7.17 16.04
N LEU A 201 25.08 5.89 16.41
CA LEU A 201 24.11 5.21 17.26
C LEU A 201 24.35 5.58 18.72
N ARG A 202 23.26 5.79 19.48
CA ARG A 202 23.36 6.07 20.91
C ARG A 202 23.78 4.79 21.63
N ALA A 203 24.66 4.91 22.61
CA ALA A 203 25.12 3.78 23.42
C ALA A 203 23.94 2.98 24.03
N ALA A 204 22.92 3.67 24.54
CA ALA A 204 21.71 3.05 25.10
C ALA A 204 20.94 2.19 24.08
N ASP A 205 21.03 2.48 22.78
CA ASP A 205 20.32 1.76 21.72
C ASP A 205 21.07 0.51 21.26
N VAL A 206 22.35 0.35 21.65
CA VAL A 206 23.22 -0.76 21.24
C VAL A 206 23.73 -1.61 22.40
N THR A 207 23.50 -1.23 23.67
CA THR A 207 23.94 -1.98 24.86
C THR A 207 23.44 -3.43 24.85
N TRP A 208 22.21 -3.68 24.40
CA TRP A 208 21.62 -5.02 24.28
C TRP A 208 22.41 -5.92 23.30
N SER A 209 23.08 -5.34 22.30
CA SER A 209 23.86 -6.12 21.33
C SER A 209 25.10 -6.76 21.95
N ASN A 210 25.63 -6.17 23.02
CA ASN A 210 26.79 -6.67 23.77
C ASN A 210 26.44 -7.82 24.73
N ALA A 211 25.16 -8.07 25.00
CA ALA A 211 24.73 -9.21 25.81
C ALA A 211 24.92 -10.56 25.09
N GLY A 212 25.10 -10.54 23.76
CA GLY A 212 25.41 -11.71 22.94
C GLY A 212 26.91 -11.87 22.69
N ARG A 213 27.35 -13.11 22.39
CA ARG A 213 28.77 -13.47 22.10
C ARG A 213 29.34 -12.86 20.80
N ARG A 214 28.65 -11.91 20.14
CA ARG A 214 29.01 -11.35 18.83
C ARG A 214 28.87 -9.81 18.81
N PRO A 215 29.95 -9.05 19.00
CA PRO A 215 29.89 -7.60 18.95
C PRO A 215 29.58 -7.09 17.53
N LEU A 216 29.00 -5.90 17.42
CA LEU A 216 28.85 -5.18 16.15
C LEU A 216 30.25 -4.91 15.56
N LYS A 217 30.40 -5.17 14.25
CA LYS A 217 31.63 -4.96 13.49
C LYS A 217 31.32 -4.10 12.28
N ARG A 218 32.34 -3.40 11.76
CA ARG A 218 32.26 -2.70 10.47
C ARG A 218 31.82 -3.69 9.38
N GLY A 219 30.88 -3.27 8.56
CA GLY A 219 30.26 -4.09 7.52
C GLY A 219 28.78 -3.79 7.39
#